data_AF-A0A7J6AS68-F1
#
_entry.id   AF-A0A7J6AS68-F1
#
_cell.length_a   1.000
_cell.length_b   1.000
_cell.length_c   1.000
_cell.angle_alpha   90.00
_cell.angle_beta   90.00
_cell.angle_gamma   90.00
#
_symmetry.space_group_name_H-M   'P 1'
#
loop_
_entity.id
_entity.type
_entity.pdbx_description
1 polymer ?
#
loop_
_entity_poly.entity_id
_entity_poly.type
_entity_poly.pdbx_seq_one_letter_code
_entity_poly.pdbx_strand_id
1 'polypeptide(L)'
;MDIKFQLLDYGPNGMLLPKEGMLEKVYRVLKGAHPNLHVYKKEDMPARLHYSNHPRILPLLLYADPGYVISGILPVQTSKGEHGFDNQALDMKAFFRAVGPDFNKNRIVGPFETVNVYPLMCHLLGIKPEVNDGSLDNTRHLLISGRQHCDSKGEFGLI
;
A
#
# COMPACT_ATOMS: atom_id res chain seq x y z
N MET A 1 -5.33 28.54 -15.00
CA MET A 1 -5.26 27.15 -14.48
C MET A 1 -6.09 27.04 -13.20
N ASP A 2 -6.94 26.02 -13.12
CA ASP A 2 -7.93 25.81 -12.03
C ASP A 2 -7.37 24.95 -10.86
N ILE A 3 -6.12 24.51 -10.99
CA ILE A 3 -5.38 23.73 -10.01
C ILE A 3 -4.49 24.67 -9.19
N LYS A 4 -4.44 24.45 -7.86
CA LYS A 4 -3.58 25.17 -6.92
C LYS A 4 -2.24 24.44 -6.72
N PHE A 5 -2.28 23.12 -6.63
CA PHE A 5 -1.10 22.27 -6.50
C PHE A 5 -1.34 20.92 -7.19
N GLN A 6 -0.29 20.35 -7.77
CA GLN A 6 -0.33 19.06 -8.44
C GLN A 6 0.90 18.24 -8.12
N LEU A 7 0.69 16.94 -7.95
CA LEU A 7 1.72 15.91 -7.94
C LEU A 7 1.41 14.98 -9.11
N LEU A 8 2.08 15.18 -10.23
CA LEU A 8 1.98 14.40 -11.47
C LEU A 8 3.40 14.04 -11.92
N ASP A 9 3.53 13.37 -13.06
CA ASP A 9 4.83 13.01 -13.63
C ASP A 9 5.65 12.04 -12.77
N TYR A 10 4.98 11.24 -11.94
CA TYR A 10 5.58 10.28 -11.02
C TYR A 10 4.87 8.91 -11.11
N GLY A 11 5.11 8.21 -12.22
CA GLY A 11 4.54 6.91 -12.51
C GLY A 11 3.04 6.96 -12.81
N PRO A 12 2.28 5.93 -12.40
CA PRO A 12 0.85 5.81 -12.71
C PRO A 12 -0.05 6.54 -11.72
N ASN A 13 0.48 7.23 -10.70
CA ASN A 13 -0.31 7.89 -9.68
C ASN A 13 -0.20 9.40 -9.76
N GLY A 14 -1.28 10.08 -9.40
CA GLY A 14 -1.32 11.53 -9.34
C GLY A 14 -2.23 12.03 -8.23
N MET A 15 -1.95 13.23 -7.74
CA MET A 15 -2.80 13.92 -6.77
C MET A 15 -2.96 15.38 -7.17
N LEU A 16 -4.17 15.90 -7.08
CA LEU A 16 -4.48 17.29 -7.41
C LEU A 16 -5.16 17.98 -6.23
N LEU A 17 -4.73 19.22 -5.99
CA LEU A 17 -5.42 20.18 -5.16
C LEU A 17 -6.01 21.27 -6.06
N PRO A 18 -7.31 21.22 -6.38
CA PRO A 18 -8.01 22.30 -7.06
C PRO A 18 -7.97 23.61 -6.25
N LYS A 19 -8.15 24.74 -6.93
CA LYS A 19 -8.45 26.02 -6.25
C LYS A 19 -9.81 25.94 -5.54
N GLU A 20 -10.02 26.82 -4.58
CA GLU A 20 -11.28 26.92 -3.85
C GLU A 20 -12.47 27.07 -4.81
N GLY A 21 -13.54 26.31 -4.57
CA GLY A 21 -14.73 26.26 -5.44
C GLY A 21 -14.58 25.46 -6.74
N MET A 22 -13.38 24.97 -7.08
CA MET A 22 -13.12 24.34 -8.39
C MET A 22 -13.14 22.81 -8.39
N LEU A 23 -13.32 22.17 -7.23
CA LEU A 23 -13.23 20.70 -7.08
C LEU A 23 -14.16 19.97 -8.06
N GLU A 24 -15.45 20.28 -8.06
CA GLU A 24 -16.44 19.59 -8.91
C GLU A 24 -16.18 19.83 -10.40
N LYS A 25 -15.78 21.06 -10.77
CA LYS A 25 -15.46 21.38 -12.15
C LYS A 25 -14.28 20.55 -12.65
N VAL A 26 -13.18 20.52 -11.88
CA VAL A 26 -11.97 19.76 -12.23
C VAL A 26 -12.28 18.27 -12.27
N TYR A 27 -12.99 17.73 -11.26
CA TYR A 27 -13.39 16.33 -11.21
C TYR A 27 -14.16 15.91 -12.46
N ARG A 28 -15.21 16.66 -12.83
CA ARG A 28 -16.06 16.32 -13.99
C ARG A 28 -15.31 16.38 -15.32
N VAL A 29 -14.38 17.31 -15.48
CA VAL A 29 -13.56 17.41 -16.69
C VAL A 29 -12.62 16.22 -16.82
N LEU A 30 -12.01 15.78 -15.70
CA LEU A 30 -11.04 14.68 -15.72
C LEU A 30 -11.69 13.29 -15.68
N LYS A 31 -12.87 13.17 -15.08
CA LYS A 31 -13.58 11.89 -14.98
C LYS A 31 -14.00 11.42 -16.37
N GLY A 32 -13.37 10.35 -16.84
CA GLY A 32 -13.60 9.81 -18.18
C GLY A 32 -12.84 10.55 -19.29
N ALA A 33 -11.89 11.43 -18.96
CA ALA A 33 -11.07 12.11 -19.96
C ALA A 33 -10.16 11.16 -20.75
N HIS A 34 -9.82 10.01 -20.18
CA HIS A 34 -9.05 8.97 -20.84
C HIS A 34 -9.49 7.59 -20.33
N PRO A 35 -9.62 6.55 -21.18
CA PRO A 35 -10.12 5.24 -20.78
C PRO A 35 -9.25 4.54 -19.72
N ASN A 36 -7.93 4.79 -19.75
CA ASN A 36 -6.97 4.18 -18.82
C ASN A 36 -6.60 5.10 -17.64
N LEU A 37 -7.36 6.16 -17.41
CA LEU A 37 -7.15 7.09 -16.29
C LEU A 37 -8.36 7.07 -15.38
N HIS A 38 -8.13 6.69 -14.13
CA HIS A 38 -9.17 6.65 -13.12
C HIS A 38 -9.01 7.82 -12.17
N VAL A 39 -10.08 8.60 -12.02
CA VAL A 39 -10.11 9.79 -11.17
C VAL A 39 -11.13 9.59 -10.06
N TYR A 40 -10.69 9.79 -8.82
CA TYR A 40 -11.51 9.65 -7.62
C TYR A 40 -11.43 10.92 -6.80
N LYS A 41 -12.55 11.28 -6.18
CA LYS A 41 -12.49 12.12 -4.99
C LYS A 41 -11.91 11.28 -3.85
N LYS A 42 -11.30 11.94 -2.88
CA LYS A 42 -10.67 11.29 -1.73
C LYS A 42 -11.59 10.30 -1.01
N GLU A 43 -12.85 10.69 -0.84
CA GLU A 43 -13.93 9.92 -0.23
C GLU A 43 -14.39 8.71 -1.06
N ASP A 44 -14.19 8.74 -2.38
CA ASP A 44 -14.65 7.70 -3.31
C ASP A 44 -13.56 6.66 -3.64
N MET A 45 -12.35 6.84 -3.13
CA MET A 45 -11.24 5.92 -3.39
C MET A 45 -11.60 4.51 -2.89
N PRO A 46 -11.30 3.44 -3.66
CA PRO A 46 -11.62 2.07 -3.25
C PRO A 46 -11.08 1.74 -1.86
N ALA A 47 -11.98 1.43 -0.91
CA ALA A 47 -11.62 1.20 0.48
C ALA A 47 -10.59 0.09 0.69
N ARG A 48 -10.60 -0.94 -0.19
CA ARG A 48 -9.62 -2.06 -0.19
C ARG A 48 -8.17 -1.62 -0.31
N LEU A 49 -7.90 -0.40 -0.80
CA LEU A 49 -6.54 0.11 -0.96
C LEU A 49 -5.99 0.71 0.33
N HIS A 50 -6.84 0.97 1.33
CA HIS A 50 -6.45 1.55 2.62
C HIS A 50 -5.58 2.82 2.48
N TYR A 51 -5.82 3.62 1.43
CA TYR A 51 -4.90 4.67 1.01
C TYR A 51 -5.38 6.09 1.33
N SER A 52 -6.66 6.40 1.08
CA SER A 52 -7.11 7.79 1.01
C SER A 52 -7.42 8.45 2.35
N ASN A 53 -7.65 7.67 3.41
CA ASN A 53 -8.06 8.19 4.73
C ASN A 53 -6.88 8.76 5.53
N HIS A 54 -6.21 9.78 4.99
CA HIS A 54 -5.11 10.46 5.68
C HIS A 54 -5.07 11.96 5.31
N PRO A 55 -4.76 12.89 6.24
CA PRO A 55 -4.77 14.34 5.97
C PRO A 55 -3.84 14.80 4.83
N ARG A 56 -2.76 14.06 4.57
CA ARG A 56 -1.81 14.36 3.48
C ARG A 56 -2.33 14.03 2.08
N ILE A 57 -3.40 13.24 1.97
CA ILE A 57 -3.99 12.89 0.68
C ILE A 57 -4.85 14.05 0.18
N LEU A 58 -4.59 14.49 -1.06
CA LEU A 58 -5.28 15.62 -1.69
C LEU A 58 -6.72 15.25 -2.12
N PRO A 59 -7.58 16.24 -2.38
CA PRO A 59 -9.00 16.00 -2.69
C PRO A 59 -9.26 15.14 -3.94
N LEU A 60 -8.37 15.19 -4.94
CA LEU A 60 -8.46 14.36 -6.14
C LEU A 60 -7.26 13.44 -6.26
N LEU A 61 -7.56 12.15 -6.45
CA LEU A 61 -6.60 11.10 -6.72
C LEU A 61 -6.77 10.60 -8.14
N LEU A 62 -5.64 10.29 -8.76
CA LEU A 62 -5.56 9.74 -10.10
C LEU A 62 -4.73 8.47 -10.04
N TYR A 63 -5.20 7.41 -10.68
CA TYR A 63 -4.37 6.24 -10.98
C TYR A 63 -4.59 5.78 -12.42
N ALA A 64 -3.54 5.30 -13.07
CA ALA A 64 -3.57 4.78 -14.43
C ALA A 64 -3.54 3.25 -14.45
N ASP A 65 -4.08 2.65 -15.51
CA ASP A 65 -4.01 1.20 -15.71
C ASP A 65 -2.57 0.73 -15.99
N PRO A 66 -2.25 -0.55 -15.71
CA PRO A 66 -0.95 -1.14 -16.00
C PRO A 66 -0.44 -0.83 -17.41
N GLY A 67 0.82 -0.36 -17.49
CA GLY A 67 1.47 0.04 -18.74
C GLY A 67 1.31 1.52 -19.11
N TYR A 68 0.52 2.30 -18.36
CA TYR A 68 0.36 3.74 -18.55
C TYR A 68 0.96 4.55 -17.39
N VAL A 69 1.51 5.71 -17.70
CA VAL A 69 1.95 6.71 -16.70
C VAL A 69 1.18 8.00 -16.87
N ILE A 70 1.06 8.79 -15.81
CA ILE A 70 0.35 10.06 -15.84
C ILE A 70 1.35 11.19 -16.12
N SER A 71 1.26 11.78 -17.31
CA SER A 71 2.02 13.00 -17.64
C SER A 71 1.19 14.24 -17.36
N GLY A 72 1.84 15.26 -16.78
CA GLY A 72 1.26 16.56 -16.52
C GLY A 72 1.27 17.44 -17.78
N ILE A 73 2.10 18.47 -17.78
CA ILE A 73 2.14 19.45 -18.89
C ILE A 73 2.92 18.91 -20.09
N LEU A 74 4.02 18.21 -19.83
CA LEU A 74 4.89 17.62 -20.85
C LEU A 74 5.24 16.18 -20.44
N PRO A 75 5.34 15.24 -21.39
CA PRO A 75 5.79 13.89 -21.10
C PRO A 75 7.29 13.90 -20.79
N VAL A 76 7.64 13.72 -19.52
CA VAL A 76 9.04 13.71 -19.04
C VAL A 76 9.50 12.33 -18.57
N GLN A 77 8.58 11.36 -18.50
CA GLN A 77 8.84 10.01 -18.02
C GLN A 77 9.27 9.11 -19.19
N THR A 78 10.43 8.46 -19.08
CA THR A 78 11.04 7.65 -20.15
C THR A 78 11.38 6.21 -19.72
N SER A 79 11.01 5.84 -18.49
CA SER A 79 11.24 4.49 -17.95
C SER A 79 10.56 3.42 -18.80
N LYS A 80 11.28 2.33 -19.07
CA LYS A 80 10.75 1.17 -19.81
C LYS A 80 9.92 0.21 -18.95
N GLY A 81 9.99 0.37 -17.63
CA GLY A 81 9.20 -0.35 -16.65
C GLY A 81 8.84 0.61 -15.54
N GLU A 82 7.69 0.41 -14.92
CA GLU A 82 7.17 1.27 -13.87
C GLU A 82 6.40 0.43 -12.84
N HIS A 83 6.19 0.99 -11.65
CA HIS A 83 5.44 0.37 -10.58
C HIS A 83 4.47 1.35 -9.92
N GLY A 84 3.73 0.87 -8.91
CA GLY A 84 2.74 1.67 -8.20
C GLY A 84 1.34 1.60 -8.80
N PHE A 85 1.09 0.66 -9.71
CA PHE A 85 -0.25 0.34 -10.17
C PHE A 85 -1.09 -0.29 -9.04
N ASP A 86 -2.33 -0.63 -9.36
CA ASP A 86 -3.21 -1.39 -8.48
C ASP A 86 -2.50 -2.60 -7.87
N ASN A 87 -2.53 -2.71 -6.54
CA ASN A 87 -1.90 -3.81 -5.82
C ASN A 87 -2.51 -5.18 -6.16
N GLN A 88 -3.65 -5.24 -6.84
CA GLN A 88 -4.24 -6.48 -7.37
C GLN A 88 -3.61 -6.96 -8.69
N ALA A 89 -2.93 -6.10 -9.44
CA ALA A 89 -2.22 -6.50 -10.65
C ALA A 89 -1.13 -7.53 -10.34
N LEU A 90 -1.02 -8.58 -11.17
CA LEU A 90 -0.07 -9.67 -10.95
C LEU A 90 1.38 -9.17 -10.97
N ASP A 91 1.70 -8.23 -11.85
CA ASP A 91 3.05 -7.64 -11.96
C ASP A 91 3.46 -6.80 -10.74
N MET A 92 2.51 -6.40 -9.89
CA MET A 92 2.77 -5.66 -8.65
C MET A 92 2.96 -6.57 -7.43
N LYS A 93 2.86 -7.90 -7.60
CA LYS A 93 3.03 -8.84 -6.50
C LYS A 93 4.51 -9.06 -6.20
N ALA A 94 4.92 -8.76 -4.97
CA ALA A 94 6.27 -9.06 -4.49
C ALA A 94 6.41 -10.55 -4.09
N PHE A 95 7.63 -11.08 -4.12
CA PHE A 95 7.95 -12.38 -3.55
C PHE A 95 8.24 -12.27 -2.05
N PHE A 96 8.00 -13.37 -1.32
CA PHE A 96 8.41 -13.52 0.07
C PHE A 96 9.14 -14.85 0.24
N ARG A 97 10.30 -14.84 0.90
CA ARG A 97 11.08 -16.04 1.22
C ARG A 97 11.67 -15.91 2.61
N ALA A 98 11.53 -16.97 3.40
CA ALA A 98 12.10 -17.05 4.73
C ALA A 98 12.81 -18.40 4.92
N VAL A 99 13.89 -18.38 5.69
CA VAL A 99 14.62 -19.57 6.13
C VAL A 99 15.12 -19.33 7.54
N GLY A 100 14.95 -20.32 8.42
CA GLY A 100 15.35 -20.20 9.80
C GLY A 100 14.83 -21.37 10.64
N PRO A 101 15.25 -21.47 11.90
CA PRO A 101 14.84 -22.54 12.80
C PRO A 101 13.34 -22.53 13.12
N ASP A 102 12.71 -21.35 13.09
CA ASP A 102 11.29 -21.17 13.41
C ASP A 102 10.35 -21.38 12.22
N PHE A 103 10.89 -21.46 11.00
CA PHE A 103 10.10 -21.62 9.78
C PHE A 103 9.99 -23.09 9.35
N ASN A 104 8.83 -23.46 8.81
CA ASN A 104 8.66 -24.75 8.15
C ASN A 104 9.64 -24.89 6.98
N LYS A 105 10.30 -26.05 6.89
CA LYS A 105 11.24 -26.35 5.80
C LYS A 105 10.47 -26.77 4.54
N ASN A 106 11.00 -26.40 3.37
CA ASN A 106 10.51 -26.81 2.05
C ASN A 106 9.00 -26.59 1.84
N ARG A 107 8.46 -25.51 2.41
CA ARG A 107 7.05 -25.18 2.33
C ARG A 107 6.79 -24.05 1.34
N ILE A 108 5.86 -24.28 0.43
CA ILE A 108 5.24 -23.25 -0.42
C ILE A 108 3.88 -22.95 0.18
N VAL A 109 3.53 -21.67 0.25
CA VAL A 109 2.26 -21.22 0.84
C VAL A 109 1.51 -20.31 -0.13
N GLY A 110 0.22 -20.13 0.13
CA GLY A 110 -0.59 -19.15 -0.61
C GLY A 110 -0.16 -17.71 -0.34
N PRO A 111 -0.66 -16.76 -1.14
CA PRO A 111 -0.34 -15.35 -0.96
C PRO A 111 -0.91 -14.81 0.35
N PHE A 112 -0.24 -13.80 0.90
CA PHE A 112 -0.71 -13.01 2.03
C PHE A 112 -0.28 -11.54 1.84
N GLU A 113 -0.96 -10.62 2.52
CA GLU A 113 -0.64 -9.19 2.43
C GLU A 113 0.58 -8.83 3.27
N THR A 114 1.43 -7.95 2.75
CA THR A 114 2.71 -7.55 3.37
C THR A 114 2.56 -6.90 4.75
N VAL A 115 1.38 -6.34 5.05
CA VAL A 115 1.04 -5.80 6.39
C VAL A 115 1.22 -6.85 7.50
N ASN A 116 1.07 -8.13 7.18
CA ASN A 116 1.22 -9.24 8.13
C ASN A 116 2.68 -9.62 8.44
N VAL A 117 3.67 -8.99 7.78
CA VAL A 117 5.10 -9.26 8.02
C VAL A 117 5.56 -8.66 9.36
N TYR A 118 5.07 -7.48 9.74
CA TYR A 118 5.43 -6.86 11.03
C TYR A 118 5.09 -7.71 12.26
N PRO A 119 3.85 -8.21 12.45
CA PRO A 119 3.54 -9.07 13.59
C PRO A 119 4.29 -10.42 13.54
N LEU A 120 4.60 -10.93 12.35
CA LEU A 120 5.46 -12.11 12.18
C LEU A 120 6.88 -11.84 12.71
N MET A 121 7.49 -10.71 12.35
CA MET A 121 8.81 -10.33 12.85
C MET A 121 8.83 -10.14 14.37
N CYS A 122 7.80 -9.50 14.93
CA CYS A 122 7.71 -9.32 16.38
C CYS A 122 7.63 -10.67 17.11
N HIS A 123 6.85 -11.61 16.58
CA HIS A 123 6.76 -12.97 17.12
C HIS A 123 8.12 -13.69 17.10
N LEU A 124 8.85 -13.60 15.98
CA LEU A 124 10.18 -14.23 15.83
C LEU A 124 11.22 -13.63 16.80
N LEU A 125 11.11 -12.34 17.09
CA LEU A 125 11.99 -11.64 18.03
C LEU A 125 11.57 -11.81 19.50
N GLY A 126 10.40 -12.41 19.77
CA GLY A 126 9.87 -12.52 21.14
C GLY A 126 9.46 -11.17 21.76
N ILE A 127 9.09 -10.19 20.93
CA ILE A 127 8.68 -8.85 21.38
C ILE A 127 7.18 -8.63 21.16
N LYS A 128 6.58 -7.81 22.02
CA LYS A 128 5.19 -7.40 21.86
C LYS A 128 5.07 -6.45 20.66
N PRO A 129 4.22 -6.75 19.65
CA PRO A 129 3.97 -5.81 18.57
C PRO A 129 3.18 -4.60 19.07
N GLU A 130 3.43 -3.44 18.49
CA GLU A 130 2.57 -2.27 18.63
C GLU A 130 1.25 -2.47 17.89
N VAL A 131 0.28 -1.58 18.13
CA VAL A 131 -0.97 -1.56 17.37
C VAL A 131 -0.67 -1.37 15.88
N ASN A 132 -1.13 -2.30 15.06
CA ASN A 132 -0.91 -2.33 13.62
C ASN A 132 -2.06 -3.06 12.93
N ASP A 133 -2.16 -2.92 11.61
CA ASP A 133 -3.26 -3.49 10.80
C ASP A 133 -3.03 -4.95 10.37
N GLY A 134 -1.87 -5.53 10.71
CA GLY A 134 -1.51 -6.91 10.38
C GLY A 134 -1.96 -7.92 11.44
N SER A 135 -2.04 -9.18 11.05
CA SER A 135 -2.32 -10.29 11.96
C SER A 135 -1.29 -11.40 11.81
N LEU A 136 -0.75 -11.88 12.93
CA LEU A 136 0.13 -13.05 12.97
C LEU A 136 -0.58 -14.31 12.46
N ASP A 137 -1.89 -14.43 12.65
CA ASP A 137 -2.61 -15.64 12.24
C ASP A 137 -2.61 -15.84 10.72
N ASN A 138 -2.54 -14.73 9.95
CA ASN A 138 -2.39 -14.76 8.50
C ASN A 138 -1.04 -15.35 8.05
N THR A 139 -0.02 -15.36 8.91
CA THR A 139 1.34 -15.85 8.60
C THR A 139 1.80 -17.00 9.50
N ARG A 140 1.01 -17.41 10.49
CA ARG A 140 1.33 -18.48 11.44
C ARG A 140 1.65 -19.81 10.77
N HIS A 141 1.00 -20.09 9.65
CA HIS A 141 1.22 -21.31 8.87
C HIS A 141 2.65 -21.40 8.25
N LEU A 142 3.41 -20.31 8.24
CA LEU A 142 4.84 -20.29 7.90
C LEU A 142 5.71 -20.94 8.98
N LEU A 143 5.26 -20.94 10.24
CA LEU A 143 6.05 -21.32 11.41
C LEU A 143 5.88 -22.80 11.77
N ILE A 144 6.90 -23.38 12.40
CA ILE A 144 6.80 -24.74 12.96
C ILE A 144 5.81 -24.77 14.13
N SER A 145 5.01 -25.84 14.22
CA SER A 145 4.12 -26.05 15.38
C SER A 145 4.98 -26.50 16.58
N GLY A 146 5.19 -25.64 17.58
CA GLY A 146 5.94 -26.06 18.77
C GLY A 146 6.54 -24.98 19.67
N ARG A 147 6.63 -23.72 19.24
CA ARG A 147 6.96 -22.60 20.15
C ARG A 147 5.70 -21.83 20.51
N GLN A 148 5.05 -22.23 21.60
CA GLN A 148 4.37 -21.24 22.43
C GLN A 148 5.48 -20.44 23.11
N HIS A 149 5.70 -19.20 22.70
CA HIS A 149 6.54 -18.31 23.48
C HIS A 149 5.78 -18.08 24.79
N CYS A 150 6.36 -18.48 25.91
CA CYS A 150 5.81 -18.18 27.22
C CYS A 150 5.71 -16.66 27.34
N ASP A 151 4.52 -16.15 27.65
CA ASP A 151 4.35 -14.80 28.15
C ASP A 151 5.06 -14.70 29.50
N SER A 152 6.39 -14.55 29.50
CA SER A 152 7.10 -14.13 30.69
C SER A 152 6.76 -12.66 30.92
N LYS A 153 5.76 -12.43 31.79
CA LYS A 153 5.68 -11.21 32.57
C LYS A 153 6.99 -11.08 33.34
N GLY A 154 7.99 -10.45 32.75
CA GLY A 154 9.19 -10.01 33.44
C GLY A 154 8.79 -8.84 34.33
N GLU A 155 8.53 -9.13 35.61
CA GLU A 155 8.63 -8.12 36.66
C GLU A 155 10.04 -7.54 36.60
N PHE A 156 10.13 -6.26 36.22
CA PHE A 156 11.35 -5.48 36.44
C PHE A 156 11.45 -5.24 37.94
N GLY A 157 12.20 -6.13 38.62
CA GLY A 157 12.73 -5.84 39.95
C GLY A 157 13.69 -4.66 39.86
N LEU A 158 13.30 -3.55 40.47
CA LEU A 158 14.17 -2.41 40.75
C LEU A 158 15.30 -2.88 41.68
N ILE A 159 16.54 -2.67 41.26
CA ILE A 159 17.68 -2.44 42.14
C ILE A 159 18.02 -0.96 42.05
#